data_AF-R6TXZ9-F1
#
_entry.id   AF-R6TXZ9-F1
#
_cell.length_a   1.000
_cell.length_b   1.000
_cell.length_c   1.000
_cell.angle_alpha   90.00
_cell.angle_beta   90.00
_cell.angle_gamma   90.00
#
_symmetry.space_group_name_H-M   'P 1'
#
loop_
_entity.id
_entity.type
_entity.pdbx_description
1 polymer ?
#
loop_
_entity_poly.entity_id
_entity_poly.type
_entity_poly.pdbx_seq_one_letter_code
_entity_poly.pdbx_strand_id
1 'polypeptide(L)'
;MAILFSKVTMRDDYNESEFLVGGFPQETDDLEGWTAYHEFLDEITEDTVVNVRAQAFLYGEGETVKATPEEVAYMMMREQRDPDFLSGHCDCIGESDFNVNWCPDELFGQGFVQL
;
A
#
# COMPACT_ATOMS: atom_id res chain seq x y z
N MET A 1 20.89 0.15 10.49
CA MET A 1 19.76 -0.59 9.92
C MET A 1 19.00 0.39 9.06
N ALA A 2 18.75 0.04 7.80
CA ALA A 2 17.99 0.85 6.87
C ALA A 2 16.57 0.26 6.78
N ILE A 3 15.56 1.07 7.10
CA ILE A 3 14.18 0.63 7.14
C ILE A 3 13.59 0.75 5.73
N LEU A 4 13.08 -0.36 5.20
CA LEU A 4 12.40 -0.44 3.90
C LEU A 4 10.90 -0.31 4.07
N PHE A 5 10.33 0.71 3.45
CA PHE A 5 8.90 0.96 3.37
C PHE A 5 8.55 1.51 1.99
N SER A 6 7.27 1.49 1.64
CA SER A 6 6.78 2.02 0.37
C SER A 6 5.64 2.99 0.58
N LYS A 7 5.62 4.04 -0.25
CA LYS A 7 4.42 4.83 -0.48
C LYS A 7 3.61 4.15 -1.57
N VAL A 8 2.40 3.73 -1.22
CA VAL A 8 1.44 3.07 -2.11
C VAL A 8 0.39 4.09 -2.48
N THR A 9 0.19 4.28 -3.77
CA THR A 9 -0.91 5.03 -4.36
C THR A 9 -1.84 4.03 -5.04
N MET A 10 -3.06 3.91 -4.55
CA MET A 10 -4.12 3.12 -5.18
C MET A 10 -5.07 4.06 -5.91
N ARG A 11 -5.42 3.71 -7.14
CA ARG A 11 -6.31 4.51 -7.99
C ARG A 11 -7.30 3.62 -8.71
N ASP A 12 -8.57 3.99 -8.60
CA ASP A 12 -9.66 3.48 -9.44
C ASP A 12 -10.14 4.58 -10.42
N ASP A 13 -11.27 4.36 -11.10
CA ASP A 13 -11.82 5.32 -12.06
C ASP A 13 -12.32 6.64 -11.43
N TYR A 14 -12.59 6.65 -10.13
CA TYR A 14 -13.23 7.73 -9.36
C TYR A 14 -12.41 8.21 -8.16
N ASN A 15 -11.63 7.33 -7.52
CA ASN A 15 -10.94 7.59 -6.27
C ASN A 15 -9.43 7.35 -6.37
N GLU A 16 -8.71 8.04 -5.49
CA GLU A 16 -7.28 7.85 -5.27
C GLU A 16 -7.01 7.90 -3.77
N SER A 17 -6.20 6.97 -3.28
CA SER A 17 -5.75 6.94 -1.89
C SER A 17 -4.26 6.67 -1.82
N GLU A 18 -3.60 7.29 -0.84
CA GLU A 18 -2.17 7.14 -0.58
C GLU A 18 -1.95 6.71 0.86
N PHE A 19 -1.10 5.70 1.04
CA PHE A 19 -0.70 5.22 2.37
C PHE A 19 0.71 4.62 2.34
N LEU A 20 1.28 4.41 3.53
CA LEU A 20 2.58 3.78 3.67
C LEU A 20 2.42 2.32 4.10
N VAL A 21 3.28 1.45 3.57
CA VAL A 21 3.39 0.03 3.96
C VAL A 21 4.84 -0.35 4.20
N GLY A 22 5.06 -1.44 4.93
CA GLY A 22 6.39 -2.00 5.12
C GLY A 22 6.81 -2.85 3.94
N GLY A 23 8.07 -2.72 3.51
CA GLY A 23 8.64 -3.48 2.39
C GLY A 23 8.50 -2.77 1.04
N PHE A 24 8.64 -3.54 -0.04
CA PHE A 24 8.45 -3.10 -1.43
C PHE A 24 7.42 -4.03 -2.08
N PRO A 25 6.12 -3.70 -2.05
CA PRO A 25 5.09 -4.54 -2.62
C PRO A 25 5.22 -4.59 -4.14
N GLN A 26 5.13 -5.78 -4.71
CA GLN A 26 5.21 -6.01 -6.16
C GLN A 26 3.96 -6.72 -6.68
N GLU A 27 3.17 -7.31 -5.78
CA GLU A 27 1.91 -7.96 -6.08
C GLU A 27 0.87 -7.70 -4.98
N THR A 28 -0.38 -8.10 -5.26
CA THR A 28 -1.53 -7.92 -4.35
C THR A 28 -1.29 -8.53 -2.97
N ASP A 29 -0.70 -9.73 -2.93
CA ASP A 29 -0.46 -10.48 -1.69
C ASP A 29 0.48 -9.74 -0.72
N ASP A 30 1.34 -8.86 -1.22
CA ASP A 30 2.24 -8.05 -0.39
C ASP A 30 1.50 -6.98 0.44
N LEU A 31 0.29 -6.61 -0.01
CA LEU A 31 -0.57 -5.63 0.64
C LEU A 31 -1.58 -6.27 1.60
N GLU A 32 -1.70 -7.60 1.60
CA GLU A 32 -2.51 -8.30 2.57
C GLU A 32 -2.06 -7.98 4.01
N GLY A 33 -3.04 -7.84 4.90
CA GLY A 33 -2.84 -7.42 6.28
C GLY A 33 -2.77 -5.91 6.53
N TRP A 34 -2.69 -5.05 5.50
CA TRP A 34 -2.74 -3.59 5.69
C TRP A 34 -4.17 -3.06 5.72
N THR A 35 -4.59 -2.43 6.81
CA THR A 35 -5.96 -1.93 6.96
C THR A 35 -6.34 -0.91 5.87
N ALA A 36 -5.45 0.03 5.54
CA ALA A 36 -5.71 1.04 4.51
C ALA A 36 -5.96 0.44 3.11
N TYR A 37 -5.31 -0.68 2.80
CA TYR A 37 -5.54 -1.42 1.55
C TYR A 37 -6.96 -2.01 1.50
N HIS A 38 -7.40 -2.66 2.59
CA HIS A 38 -8.75 -3.24 2.67
C HIS A 38 -9.82 -2.15 2.69
N GLU A 39 -9.61 -1.06 3.44
CA GLU A 39 -10.55 0.06 3.50
C GLU A 39 -10.80 0.66 2.11
N PHE A 40 -9.76 0.82 1.29
CA PHE A 40 -9.93 1.29 -0.09
C PHE A 40 -10.76 0.32 -0.95
N LEU A 41 -10.51 -0.98 -0.85
CA LEU A 41 -11.25 -1.97 -1.61
C LEU A 41 -12.72 -2.09 -1.15
N ASP A 42 -12.98 -1.97 0.15
CA ASP A 42 -14.32 -2.00 0.74
C ASP A 42 -15.19 -0.80 0.29
N GLU A 43 -14.58 0.32 -0.13
CA GLU A 43 -15.29 1.47 -0.71
C GLU A 43 -15.78 1.21 -2.15
N ILE A 44 -15.22 0.21 -2.84
CA ILE A 44 -15.57 -0.13 -4.22
C ILE A 44 -16.74 -1.10 -4.23
N THR A 45 -17.87 -0.65 -4.78
CA THR A 45 -19.12 -1.43 -4.85
C THR A 45 -19.35 -2.13 -6.19
N GLU A 46 -18.53 -1.87 -7.20
CA GLU A 46 -18.66 -2.39 -8.56
C GLU A 46 -17.36 -3.07 -9.01
N ASP A 47 -17.45 -4.02 -9.94
CA ASP A 47 -16.27 -4.68 -10.52
C ASP A 47 -15.32 -3.65 -11.14
N THR A 48 -14.13 -3.52 -10.56
CA THR A 48 -13.19 -2.44 -10.87
C THR A 48 -11.76 -2.94 -10.90
N VAL A 49 -10.98 -2.42 -11.85
CA VAL A 49 -9.53 -2.63 -11.88
C VAL A 49 -8.86 -1.48 -11.13
N VAL A 50 -8.27 -1.79 -9.99
CA VAL A 50 -7.50 -0.82 -9.20
C VAL A 50 -6.06 -0.84 -9.67
N ASN A 51 -5.54 0.31 -10.09
CA ASN A 51 -4.12 0.47 -10.35
C ASN A 51 -3.40 0.80 -9.04
N VAL A 52 -2.31 0.08 -8.78
CA VAL A 52 -1.49 0.26 -7.60
C VAL A 52 -0.08 0.62 -8.03
N ARG A 53 0.39 1.76 -7.55
CA ARG A 53 1.78 2.19 -7.70
C ARG A 53 2.46 2.23 -6.35
N ALA A 54 3.55 1.50 -6.20
CA ALA A 54 4.36 1.52 -4.99
C ALA A 54 5.74 2.09 -5.27
N GLN A 55 6.13 3.11 -4.50
CA GLN A 55 7.47 3.68 -4.52
C GLN A 55 8.19 3.25 -3.25
N ALA A 56 9.31 2.54 -3.37
CA ALA A 56 10.08 2.02 -2.26
C ALA A 56 11.17 2.99 -1.79
N PHE A 57 11.25 3.16 -0.48
CA PHE A 57 12.15 4.07 0.20
C PHE A 57 12.98 3.36 1.27
N LEU A 58 14.24 3.76 1.41
CA LEU A 58 15.08 3.42 2.55
C LEU A 58 15.24 4.63 3.47
N TYR A 59 15.05 4.40 4.77
CA TYR A 59 15.36 5.37 5.81
C TYR A 59 16.47 4.86 6.71
N GLY A 60 17.59 5.59 6.74
CA GLY A 60 18.80 5.24 7.50
C GLY A 60 19.80 4.43 6.68
N GLU A 61 20.85 3.92 7.34
CA GLU A 61 21.99 3.26 6.69
C GLU A 61 22.23 1.84 7.24
N GLY A 62 22.84 0.97 6.43
CA GLY A 62 23.25 -0.38 6.81
C GLY A 62 22.36 -1.48 6.26
N GLU A 63 22.21 -2.59 6.98
CA GLU A 63 21.37 -3.72 6.55
C GLU A 63 19.91 -3.31 6.39
N THR A 64 19.35 -3.65 5.24
CA THR A 64 17.94 -3.39 4.89
C THR A 64 17.03 -4.35 5.62
N VAL A 65 16.01 -3.81 6.30
CA VAL A 65 14.96 -4.59 6.96
C VAL A 65 13.58 -4.11 6.53
N LYS A 66 12.61 -5.01 6.42
CA LYS A 66 11.21 -4.64 6.20
C LYS A 66 10.69 -3.85 7.41
N ALA A 67 10.09 -2.69 7.17
CA ALA A 67 9.50 -1.89 8.23
C ALA A 67 8.37 -2.65 8.93
N THR A 68 8.36 -2.56 10.26
CA THR A 68 7.24 -2.98 11.10
C THR A 68 6.08 -1.99 11.01
N PRO A 69 4.84 -2.39 11.38
CA PRO A 69 3.70 -1.46 11.44
C PRO A 69 3.97 -0.21 12.30
N GLU A 70 4.70 -0.35 13.40
CA GLU A 70 5.08 0.76 14.28
C GLU A 70 6.04 1.74 13.59
N GLU A 71 7.01 1.21 12.83
CA GLU A 71 7.94 2.04 12.06
C GLU A 71 7.24 2.74 10.90
N VAL A 72 6.32 2.05 10.21
CA VAL A 72 5.47 2.65 9.15
C VAL A 72 4.63 3.79 9.72
N ALA A 73 3.99 3.59 10.88
CA ALA A 73 3.24 4.65 11.55
C ALA A 73 4.12 5.85 11.90
N TYR A 74 5.36 5.60 12.34
CA TYR A 74 6.33 6.67 12.58
C TYR A 74 6.72 7.41 11.30
N MET A 75 6.95 6.72 10.18
CA MET A 75 7.23 7.36 8.88
C MET A 75 6.04 8.18 8.40
N MET A 76 4.81 7.69 8.59
CA MET A 76 3.60 8.43 8.24
C MET A 76 3.49 9.73 9.05
N MET A 77 3.82 9.71 10.35
CA MET A 77 3.88 10.93 11.16
C MET A 77 4.96 11.91 10.69
N ARG A 78 6.06 11.41 10.11
CA ARG A 78 7.13 12.24 9.56
C ARG A 78 6.69 12.91 8.26
N GLU A 79 6.13 12.15 7.32
CA GLU A 79 5.57 12.68 6.07
C GLU A 79 4.49 13.75 6.33
N GLN A 80 3.60 13.52 7.29
CA GLN A 80 2.56 14.50 7.65
C GLN A 80 3.14 15.82 8.24
N ARG A 81 4.29 15.76 8.90
CA ARG A 81 4.94 16.94 9.50
C ARG A 81 5.86 17.66 8.52
N ASP A 82 6.39 16.93 7.54
CA ASP A 82 7.38 17.39 6.59
C ASP A 82 7.06 16.84 5.19
N PRO A 83 6.43 17.64 4.32
CA PRO A 83 6.07 17.23 2.96
C PRO A 83 7.26 16.78 2.11
N ASP A 84 8.46 17.26 2.43
CA ASP A 84 9.70 16.90 1.75
C ASP A 84 10.40 15.69 2.40
N PHE A 85 9.76 15.01 3.36
CA PHE A 85 10.39 13.91 4.09
C PHE A 85 10.88 12.78 3.18
N LEU A 86 10.04 12.35 2.23
CA LEU A 86 10.39 11.24 1.33
C LEU A 86 11.50 11.63 0.34
N SER A 87 11.50 12.87 -0.15
CA SER A 87 12.47 13.35 -1.15
C SER A 87 13.77 13.86 -0.54
N GLY A 88 13.74 14.33 0.71
CA GLY A 88 14.86 14.96 1.40
C GLY A 88 15.53 14.11 2.48
N HIS A 89 14.84 13.07 2.99
CA HIS A 89 15.34 12.25 4.10
C HIS A 89 15.35 10.73 3.82
N CYS A 90 14.85 10.29 2.66
CA CYS A 90 14.83 8.89 2.28
C CYS A 90 15.45 8.69 0.90
N ASP A 91 16.02 7.51 0.67
CA ASP A 91 16.50 7.11 -0.65
C ASP A 91 15.39 6.35 -1.38
N CYS A 92 14.95 6.85 -2.54
CA CYS A 92 14.06 6.10 -3.42
C CYS A 92 14.85 5.02 -4.15
N ILE A 93 14.50 3.75 -3.91
CA ILE A 93 15.25 2.59 -4.42
C ILE A 93 14.55 1.84 -5.55
N GLY A 94 13.28 2.13 -5.80
CA GLY A 94 12.53 1.47 -6.87
C GLY A 94 11.06 1.86 -6.88
N GLU A 95 10.40 1.53 -7.99
CA GLU A 95 8.96 1.66 -8.17
C GLU A 95 8.40 0.37 -8.79
N SER A 96 7.16 0.04 -8.44
CA SER A 96 6.40 -1.05 -9.02
C SER A 96 4.98 -0.54 -9.34
N ASP A 97 4.44 -1.07 -10.44
CA ASP A 97 3.07 -0.78 -10.88
C ASP A 97 2.40 -2.12 -11.18
N PHE A 98 1.27 -2.39 -10.52
CA PHE A 98 0.48 -3.58 -10.74
C PHE A 98 -1.02 -3.27 -10.62
N ASN A 99 -1.86 -4.21 -11.05
CA ASN A 99 -3.30 -4.04 -11.05
C ASN A 99 -3.95 -5.09 -10.14
N VAL A 100 -4.96 -4.68 -9.39
CA VAL A 100 -5.82 -5.54 -8.60
C VAL A 100 -7.18 -5.58 -9.28
N ASN A 101 -7.63 -6.77 -9.69
CA ASN A 101 -8.99 -6.95 -10.17
C ASN A 101 -9.91 -7.18 -8.96
N TRP A 102 -10.71 -6.19 -8.62
CA TRP A 102 -11.62 -6.26 -7.48
C TRP A 102 -13.05 -6.46 -7.96
N CYS A 103 -13.63 -7.61 -7.59
CA CYS A 103 -15.01 -7.97 -7.90
C CYS A 103 -15.76 -8.21 -6.57
N PRO A 104 -16.41 -7.18 -5.99
CA PRO A 104 -17.07 -7.31 -4.70
C PRO A 104 -18.19 -8.38 -4.72
N ASP A 105 -18.87 -8.58 -5.86
CA ASP A 105 -19.90 -9.61 -6.02
C ASP A 105 -19.35 -11.05 -5.89
N GLU A 106 -18.07 -11.30 -6.23
CA GLU A 106 -17.45 -12.61 -6.06
C GLU A 106 -17.24 -12.96 -4.57
N LEU A 107 -17.12 -11.94 -3.69
CA LEU A 107 -17.03 -12.13 -2.24
C LEU A 107 -18.40 -12.45 -1.62
N PHE A 108 -19.48 -11.85 -2.13
CA PHE A 108 -20.85 -12.13 -1.69
C PHE A 108 -21.43 -13.42 -2.29
N GLY A 109 -20.89 -13.91 -3.42
CA GLY A 109 -21.29 -15.16 -4.07
C GLY A 109 -20.90 -16.45 -3.34
N GLN A 110 -20.05 -16.38 -2.31
CA GLN A 110 -19.74 -17.54 -1.44
C GLN A 110 -20.74 -17.73 -0.29
N GLY A 111 -21.78 -16.90 -0.21
CA GLY A 111 -22.90 -17.05 0.72
C GLY A 111 -24.12 -17.75 0.10
N PHE A 112 -24.41 -18.96 0.58
CA PHE A 112 -25.63 -19.76 0.37
C PHE A 112 -25.78 -20.56 -0.95
N VAL A 113 -25.06 -21.68 -1.04
CA VAL A 113 -25.70 -22.93 -1.50
C VAL A 113 -26.13 -23.72 -0.27
N GLN A 114 -27.34 -23.43 0.21
CA GLN A 114 -28.09 -24.37 1.02
C GLN A 114 -29.58 -24.26 0.68
N LEU A 115 -29.96 -24.91 -0.43
CA LEU A 115 -30.98 -25.98 -0.50
C LEU A 115 -31.22 -26.39 -1.96
#